data_AF-A0A2E1CQ37-F1
#
_entry.id   AF-A0A2E1CQ37-F1
#
_cell.length_a   1.000
_cell.length_b   1.000
_cell.length_c   1.000
_cell.angle_alpha   90.00
_cell.angle_beta   90.00
_cell.angle_gamma   90.00
#
_symmetry.space_group_name_H-M   'P 1'
#
loop_
_entity.id
_entity.type
_entity.pdbx_description
1 polymer ?
#
loop_
_entity_poly.entity_id
_entity_poly.type
_entity_poly.pdbx_seq_one_letter_code
_entity_poly.pdbx_strand_id
1 'polypeptide(L)'
;MSSNALIPGAIMVVCLIIILAISLSGREKPQSKIFQLRVPQKKRKRNQSPDMSDSENLDRAPSKHRLSQWHEKYENDLLHFFEIVDSLIFRKIEIDENEIGLGIFDKIREAGLEHPSPEIGAELTAIIGTVNSANLALVKDSSDSLEYFRETYQNYRFVWISRMRQYIGDQERLISLQKPID
;
A
#
# COMPACT_ATOMS: atom_id res chain seq x y z
N MET A 1 -37.76 51.53 23.83
CA MET A 1 -37.76 50.48 22.79
C MET A 1 -36.34 49.90 22.68
N SER A 2 -35.98 48.89 23.49
CA SER A 2 -34.63 48.27 23.42
C SER A 2 -34.60 46.86 24.02
N SER A 3 -35.45 45.96 23.53
CA SER A 3 -35.51 44.58 24.06
C SER A 3 -35.56 43.50 22.97
N ASN A 4 -35.52 43.86 21.68
CA ASN A 4 -35.74 42.91 20.59
C ASN A 4 -34.45 42.43 19.89
N ALA A 5 -33.29 42.99 20.24
CA ALA A 5 -32.00 42.60 19.66
C ALA A 5 -31.19 41.62 20.55
N LEU A 6 -31.61 41.41 21.80
CA LEU A 6 -30.90 40.58 22.78
C LEU A 6 -31.18 39.08 22.57
N ILE A 7 -32.39 38.73 22.10
CA ILE A 7 -32.81 37.35 21.87
C ILE A 7 -32.09 36.71 20.66
N PRO A 8 -31.98 37.37 19.48
CA PRO A 8 -31.22 36.80 18.37
C PRO A 8 -29.73 36.66 18.66
N GLY A 9 -29.15 37.61 19.40
CA GLY A 9 -27.75 37.56 19.81
C GLY A 9 -27.45 36.38 20.73
N ALA A 10 -28.32 36.11 21.70
CA ALA A 10 -28.18 34.96 22.60
C ALA A 10 -28.26 33.62 21.84
N ILE A 11 -29.15 33.52 20.84
CA ILE A 11 -29.28 32.30 20.02
C ILE A 11 -28.01 32.05 19.21
N MET A 12 -27.43 33.09 18.59
CA MET A 12 -26.18 32.96 17.83
C MET A 12 -25.01 32.50 18.70
N VAL A 13 -24.91 33.01 19.93
CA VAL A 13 -23.86 32.62 20.88
C VAL A 13 -24.03 31.16 21.31
N VAL A 14 -25.26 30.71 21.58
CA VAL A 14 -25.53 29.31 21.93
C VAL A 14 -25.21 28.37 20.76
N CYS A 15 -25.56 28.74 19.52
CA CYS A 15 -25.21 27.96 18.34
C CYS A 15 -23.69 27.83 18.15
N LEU A 16 -22.93 28.91 18.36
CA LEU A 16 -21.47 28.89 18.28
C LEU A 16 -20.85 27.99 19.36
N ILE A 17 -21.39 28.00 20.58
CA ILE A 17 -20.92 27.12 21.68
C ILE A 17 -21.16 25.64 21.34
N ILE A 18 -22.32 25.31 20.74
CA ILE A 18 -22.63 23.93 20.32
C ILE A 18 -21.66 23.46 19.23
N ILE A 19 -21.40 24.29 18.21
CA ILE A 19 -20.44 23.96 17.14
C ILE A 19 -19.03 23.78 17.72
N LEU A 20 -18.62 24.64 18.65
CA LEU A 20 -17.33 24.53 19.32
C LEU A 20 -17.24 23.22 20.11
N ALA A 21 -18.28 22.87 20.88
CA ALA A 21 -18.34 21.64 21.66
C ALA A 21 -18.26 20.38 20.76
N ILE A 22 -18.97 20.36 19.63
CA ILE A 22 -18.89 19.24 18.67
C ILE A 22 -17.50 19.18 18.03
N SER A 23 -16.90 20.32 17.67
CA SER A 23 -15.55 20.36 17.08
C SER A 23 -14.45 19.90 18.05
N LEU A 24 -14.62 20.14 19.35
CA LEU A 24 -13.73 19.67 20.41
C LEU A 24 -13.94 18.19 20.74
N SER A 25 -15.20 17.72 20.69
CA SER A 25 -15.53 16.30 20.93
C SER A 25 -15.19 15.40 19.74
N GLY A 26 -15.06 15.95 18.53
CA GLY A 26 -14.64 15.23 17.31
C GLY A 26 -13.13 14.98 17.19
N ARG A 27 -12.33 15.44 18.16
CA ARG A 27 -10.88 15.14 18.25
C ARG A 27 -10.58 13.83 19.00
N GLU A 28 -11.48 12.86 18.91
CA GLU A 28 -11.09 11.48 19.20
C GLU A 28 -10.07 11.06 18.14
N LYS A 29 -8.84 10.84 18.60
CA LYS A 29 -7.75 10.22 17.83
C LYS A 29 -8.36 9.08 16.99
N PRO A 30 -8.07 8.96 15.69
CA PRO A 30 -8.41 7.75 14.97
C PRO A 30 -7.69 6.61 15.71
N GLN A 31 -8.47 5.82 16.45
CA GLN A 31 -8.00 4.53 16.91
C GLN A 31 -7.59 3.80 15.65
N SER A 32 -6.31 3.45 15.56
CA SER A 32 -5.84 2.54 14.53
C SER A 32 -6.72 1.30 14.63
N LYS A 33 -7.64 1.15 13.68
CA LYS A 33 -8.31 -0.12 13.41
C LYS A 33 -7.23 -1.05 12.88
N ILE A 34 -6.45 -1.59 13.81
CA ILE A 34 -5.64 -2.77 13.59
C ILE A 34 -6.66 -3.83 13.22
N PHE A 35 -6.66 -4.23 11.96
CA PHE A 35 -7.29 -5.46 11.53
C PHE A 35 -6.65 -6.59 12.36
N GLN A 36 -7.26 -6.92 13.50
CA GLN A 36 -6.98 -8.18 14.17
C GLN A 36 -7.61 -9.26 13.27
N LEU A 37 -6.79 -9.76 12.33
CA LEU A 37 -6.98 -11.10 11.79
C LEU A 37 -7.23 -12.00 12.99
N ARG A 38 -8.46 -12.48 13.10
CA ARG A 38 -8.88 -13.39 14.16
C ARG A 38 -8.25 -14.75 13.84
N VAL A 39 -6.94 -14.85 14.01
CA VAL A 39 -6.22 -16.12 13.93
C VAL A 39 -6.77 -16.97 15.08
N PRO A 40 -7.33 -18.16 14.81
CA PRO A 40 -7.85 -19.00 15.88
C PRO A 40 -6.67 -19.37 16.79
N GLN A 41 -6.65 -18.83 18.02
CA GLN A 41 -5.71 -19.30 19.05
C GLN A 41 -6.09 -20.73 19.42
N LYS A 42 -5.46 -21.68 18.72
CA LYS A 42 -5.56 -23.11 19.01
C LYS A 42 -4.94 -23.34 20.40
N LYS A 43 -5.79 -23.60 21.38
CA LYS A 43 -5.39 -23.96 22.76
C LYS A 43 -4.42 -25.12 22.70
N ARG A 44 -3.20 -24.91 23.21
CA ARG A 44 -2.14 -25.91 23.38
C ARG A 44 -2.61 -26.95 24.40
N LYS A 45 -3.17 -28.08 23.93
CA LYS A 45 -3.29 -29.30 24.74
C LYS A 45 -2.07 -30.18 24.48
N ARG A 46 -1.41 -30.50 25.58
CA ARG A 46 -0.20 -31.30 25.73
C ARG A 46 -0.60 -32.77 25.90
N ASN A 47 -0.11 -33.64 24.99
CA ASN A 47 0.37 -35.03 25.18
C ASN A 47 -0.10 -36.05 24.12
N GLN A 48 0.90 -36.74 23.53
CA GLN A 48 0.97 -38.13 22.98
C GLN A 48 0.03 -38.48 21.79
N SER A 49 0.37 -39.24 20.74
CA SER A 49 1.58 -39.77 20.08
C SER A 49 1.13 -40.38 18.71
N PRO A 50 1.99 -41.00 17.88
CA PRO A 50 2.09 -40.74 16.45
C PRO A 50 1.11 -41.52 15.57
N ASP A 51 0.53 -40.88 14.57
CA ASP A 51 0.14 -41.55 13.32
C ASP A 51 0.14 -40.55 12.16
N MET A 52 0.57 -41.03 11.00
CA MET A 52 0.82 -40.26 9.79
C MET A 52 -0.43 -39.50 9.32
N SER A 53 -0.26 -38.22 8.98
CA SER A 53 -0.95 -37.62 7.84
C SER A 53 -0.19 -36.37 7.38
N ASP A 54 0.21 -36.41 6.12
CA ASP A 54 0.89 -35.35 5.39
C ASP A 54 0.11 -34.03 5.45
N SER A 55 0.53 -33.12 6.34
CA SER A 55 0.01 -31.74 6.37
C SER A 55 0.96 -30.80 7.12
N GLU A 56 2.27 -30.97 6.95
CA GLU A 56 3.27 -30.03 7.47
C GLU A 56 4.02 -29.37 6.31
N ASN A 57 3.46 -28.31 5.73
CA ASN A 57 4.22 -27.38 4.87
C ASN A 57 3.60 -25.98 4.75
N LEU A 58 2.88 -25.49 5.77
CA LEU A 58 2.29 -24.15 5.74
C LEU A 58 3.03 -23.09 6.57
N ASP A 59 4.01 -23.46 7.40
CA ASP A 59 4.72 -22.51 8.28
C ASP A 59 6.25 -22.64 8.23
N ARG A 60 6.82 -23.19 7.14
CA ARG A 60 8.27 -23.21 6.99
C ARG A 60 8.72 -21.86 6.46
N ALA A 61 9.39 -21.08 7.32
CA ALA A 61 10.08 -19.86 6.90
C ALA A 61 10.83 -20.14 5.59
N PRO A 62 10.65 -19.31 4.55
CA PRO A 62 11.12 -19.64 3.23
C PRO A 62 12.63 -19.86 3.27
N SER A 63 13.09 -20.93 2.64
CA SER A 63 14.52 -21.26 2.60
C SER A 63 15.26 -20.06 2.02
N LYS A 64 16.23 -19.51 2.75
CA LYS A 64 17.01 -18.33 2.34
C LYS A 64 17.48 -18.42 0.88
N HIS A 65 17.86 -19.61 0.44
CA HIS A 65 18.27 -19.91 -0.93
C HIS A 65 17.21 -19.58 -1.99
N ARG A 66 15.94 -19.98 -1.78
CA ARG A 66 14.83 -19.69 -2.71
C ARG A 66 14.52 -18.19 -2.77
N LEU A 67 14.59 -17.50 -1.63
CA LEU A 67 14.40 -16.05 -1.60
C LEU A 67 15.51 -15.32 -2.37
N SER A 68 16.78 -15.71 -2.16
CA SER A 68 17.91 -15.13 -2.91
C SER A 68 17.80 -15.36 -4.41
N GLN A 69 17.42 -16.58 -4.84
CA GLN A 69 17.20 -16.89 -6.26
C GLN A 69 16.06 -16.05 -6.86
N TRP A 70 14.98 -15.84 -6.09
CA TRP A 70 13.89 -15.00 -6.53
C TRP A 70 14.33 -13.55 -6.72
N HIS A 71 15.12 -12.99 -5.79
CA HIS A 71 15.66 -11.64 -5.93
C HIS A 71 16.56 -11.52 -7.15
N GLU A 72 17.49 -12.46 -7.34
CA GLU A 72 18.37 -12.46 -8.51
C GLU A 72 17.58 -12.54 -9.84
N LYS A 73 16.48 -13.31 -9.86
CA LYS A 73 15.61 -13.45 -11.05
C LYS A 73 14.82 -12.17 -11.35
N TYR A 74 14.26 -11.50 -10.34
CA TYR A 74 13.25 -10.46 -10.52
C TYR A 74 13.68 -9.04 -10.15
N GLU A 75 14.87 -8.83 -9.58
CA GLU A 75 15.33 -7.52 -9.12
C GLU A 75 15.23 -6.46 -10.21
N ASN A 76 15.76 -6.74 -11.40
CA ASN A 76 15.78 -5.78 -12.48
C ASN A 76 14.36 -5.44 -12.99
N ASP A 77 13.48 -6.45 -13.09
CA ASP A 77 12.10 -6.23 -13.51
C ASP A 77 11.34 -5.40 -12.47
N LEU A 78 11.55 -5.65 -11.17
CA LEU A 78 10.94 -4.85 -10.09
C LEU A 78 11.43 -3.41 -10.09
N LEU A 79 12.75 -3.18 -10.23
CA LEU A 79 13.31 -1.83 -10.30
C LEU A 79 12.76 -1.08 -11.52
N HIS A 80 12.76 -1.72 -12.68
CA HIS A 80 12.23 -1.14 -13.92
C HIS A 80 10.73 -0.84 -13.80
N PHE A 81 9.96 -1.72 -13.16
CA PHE A 81 8.55 -1.48 -12.87
C PHE A 81 8.34 -0.23 -12.02
N PHE A 82 9.08 -0.07 -10.92
CA PHE A 82 8.96 1.14 -10.08
C PHE A 82 9.36 2.42 -10.83
N GLU A 83 10.37 2.36 -11.70
CA GLU A 83 10.78 3.49 -12.56
C GLU A 83 9.66 3.91 -13.54
N ILE A 84 8.99 2.94 -14.17
CA ILE A 84 7.84 3.18 -15.05
C ILE A 84 6.70 3.80 -14.25
N VAL A 85 6.35 3.21 -13.11
CA VAL A 85 5.20 3.66 -12.32
C VAL A 85 5.45 5.05 -11.74
N ASP A 86 6.66 5.35 -11.28
CA ASP A 86 7.05 6.68 -10.83
C ASP A 86 6.87 7.72 -11.94
N SER A 87 7.25 7.37 -13.17
CA SER A 87 7.10 8.23 -14.33
C SER A 87 5.62 8.50 -14.65
N LEU A 88 4.76 7.47 -14.59
CA LEU A 88 3.31 7.66 -14.78
C LEU A 88 2.68 8.54 -13.71
N ILE A 89 2.92 8.19 -12.45
CA ILE A 89 2.18 8.79 -11.33
C ILE A 89 2.63 10.23 -11.06
N PHE A 90 3.92 10.53 -11.22
CA PHE A 90 4.46 11.84 -10.85
C PHE A 90 4.76 12.74 -12.04
N ARG A 91 5.27 12.21 -13.15
CA ARG A 91 5.68 13.05 -14.28
C ARG A 91 4.56 13.33 -15.27
N LYS A 92 3.34 12.80 -15.05
CA LYS A 92 2.19 12.89 -15.97
C LYS A 92 2.59 12.55 -17.41
N ILE A 93 3.51 11.62 -17.57
CA ILE A 93 3.87 11.13 -18.90
C ILE A 93 2.74 10.16 -19.26
N GLU A 94 2.04 10.42 -20.37
CA GLU A 94 1.29 9.37 -21.04
C GLU A 94 2.29 8.25 -21.31
N ILE A 95 2.24 7.18 -20.52
CA ILE A 95 3.05 6.01 -20.85
C ILE A 95 2.60 5.59 -22.24
N ASP A 96 3.54 5.51 -23.18
CA ASP A 96 3.31 4.87 -24.45
C ASP A 96 2.72 3.49 -24.17
N GLU A 97 1.52 3.19 -24.68
CA GLU A 97 0.85 1.89 -24.49
C GLU A 97 1.79 0.72 -24.82
N ASN A 98 2.81 0.96 -25.67
CA ASN A 98 3.87 0.02 -25.97
C ASN A 98 4.76 -0.33 -24.77
N GLU A 99 5.05 0.59 -23.84
CA GLU A 99 5.89 0.36 -22.64
C GLU A 99 5.15 -0.41 -21.54
N ILE A 100 3.87 -0.12 -21.32
CA ILE A 100 2.97 -0.99 -20.53
C ILE A 100 2.79 -2.34 -21.24
N GLY A 101 2.79 -2.32 -22.58
CA GLY A 101 2.73 -3.49 -23.47
C GLY A 101 4.01 -4.33 -23.54
N LEU A 102 5.13 -3.89 -22.96
CA LEU A 102 6.39 -4.67 -22.91
C LEU A 102 6.33 -5.88 -21.95
N GLY A 103 5.15 -6.23 -21.45
CA GLY A 103 4.95 -7.39 -20.58
C GLY A 103 5.52 -7.22 -19.17
N ILE A 104 5.95 -6.01 -18.79
CA ILE A 104 6.51 -5.75 -17.45
C ILE A 104 5.51 -6.08 -16.34
N PHE A 105 4.22 -5.75 -16.54
CA PHE A 105 3.16 -6.09 -15.59
C PHE A 105 2.96 -7.61 -15.46
N ASP A 106 3.16 -8.37 -16.53
CA ASP A 106 3.07 -9.82 -16.51
C ASP A 106 4.26 -10.43 -15.79
N LYS A 107 5.47 -9.88 -15.99
CA LYS A 107 6.66 -10.27 -15.23
C LYS A 107 6.52 -9.97 -13.73
N ILE A 108 5.93 -8.83 -13.36
CA ILE A 108 5.66 -8.52 -11.95
C ILE A 108 4.59 -9.45 -11.38
N ARG A 109 3.60 -9.85 -12.17
CA ARG A 109 2.60 -10.85 -11.77
C ARG A 109 3.25 -12.21 -11.54
N GLU A 110 4.14 -12.64 -12.43
CA GLU A 110 4.95 -13.86 -12.26
C GLU A 110 5.83 -13.76 -11.01
N ALA A 111 6.51 -12.63 -10.81
CA ALA A 111 7.31 -12.36 -9.62
C ALA A 111 6.47 -12.50 -8.34
N GLY A 112 5.26 -11.95 -8.32
CA GLY A 112 4.34 -12.07 -7.20
C GLY A 112 3.87 -13.51 -6.94
N LEU A 113 3.63 -14.30 -7.99
CA LEU A 113 3.22 -15.70 -7.87
C LEU A 113 4.36 -16.62 -7.41
N GLU A 114 5.59 -16.35 -7.85
CA GLU A 114 6.77 -17.14 -7.49
C GLU A 114 7.41 -16.71 -6.17
N HIS A 115 7.00 -15.57 -5.60
CA HIS A 115 7.58 -15.08 -4.36
C HIS A 115 7.30 -16.07 -3.22
N PRO A 116 8.31 -16.45 -2.42
CA PRO A 116 8.14 -17.47 -1.39
C PRO A 116 7.29 -17.03 -0.19
N SER A 117 6.93 -15.75 -0.09
CA SER A 117 5.89 -15.22 0.81
C SER A 117 4.69 -14.74 -0.02
N PRO A 118 3.49 -15.30 0.20
CA PRO A 118 2.27 -14.93 -0.54
C PRO A 118 1.80 -13.51 -0.25
N GLU A 119 2.12 -12.96 0.93
CA GLU A 119 1.80 -11.59 1.30
C GLU A 119 2.43 -10.59 0.34
N ILE A 120 3.69 -10.85 -0.05
CA ILE A 120 4.41 -10.03 -1.03
C ILE A 120 3.76 -10.09 -2.42
N GLY A 121 3.30 -11.27 -2.84
CA GLY A 121 2.55 -11.42 -4.10
C GLY A 121 1.23 -10.64 -4.11
N ALA A 122 0.51 -10.67 -2.98
CA ALA A 122 -0.72 -9.89 -2.80
C ALA A 122 -0.46 -8.37 -2.86
N GLU A 123 0.63 -7.91 -2.26
CA GLU A 123 1.03 -6.50 -2.32
C GLU A 123 1.41 -6.07 -3.75
N LEU A 124 2.20 -6.86 -4.50
CA LEU A 124 2.51 -6.55 -5.90
C LEU A 124 1.25 -6.46 -6.75
N THR A 125 0.29 -7.36 -6.52
CA THR A 125 -1.00 -7.33 -7.20
C THR A 125 -1.80 -6.06 -6.87
N ALA A 126 -1.79 -5.64 -5.61
CA ALA A 126 -2.44 -4.40 -5.18
C ALA A 126 -1.78 -3.15 -5.80
N ILE A 127 -0.45 -3.14 -5.92
CA ILE A 127 0.27 -2.05 -6.60
C ILE A 127 -0.13 -2.00 -8.07
N ILE A 128 -0.11 -3.14 -8.79
CA ILE A 128 -0.57 -3.20 -10.19
C ILE A 128 -1.99 -2.64 -10.33
N GLY A 129 -2.92 -3.05 -9.46
CA GLY A 129 -4.30 -2.54 -9.48
C GLY A 129 -4.40 -1.03 -9.22
N THR A 130 -3.58 -0.51 -8.31
CA THR A 130 -3.49 0.92 -8.01
C THR A 130 -2.99 1.71 -9.22
N VAL A 131 -1.94 1.22 -9.88
CA VAL A 131 -1.37 1.85 -11.08
C VAL A 131 -2.34 1.86 -12.23
N ASN A 132 -3.04 0.75 -12.49
CA ASN A 132 -4.07 0.70 -13.53
C ASN A 132 -5.21 1.68 -13.25
N SER A 133 -5.61 1.81 -11.99
CA SER A 133 -6.64 2.77 -11.58
C SER A 133 -6.16 4.21 -11.73
N ALA A 134 -4.90 4.49 -11.37
CA ALA A 134 -4.26 5.79 -11.57
C ALA A 134 -4.17 6.17 -13.05
N ASN A 135 -3.80 5.23 -13.92
CA ASN A 135 -3.74 5.44 -15.36
C ASN A 135 -5.11 5.79 -15.93
N LEU A 136 -6.15 5.06 -15.53
CA LEU A 136 -7.52 5.36 -15.94
C LEU A 136 -8.01 6.72 -15.42
N ALA A 137 -7.59 7.13 -14.22
CA ALA A 137 -7.89 8.44 -13.65
C ALA A 137 -7.17 9.58 -14.39
N LEU A 138 -5.93 9.35 -14.86
CA LEU A 138 -5.19 10.27 -15.72
C LEU A 138 -5.93 10.50 -17.04
N VAL A 139 -6.35 9.42 -17.72
CA VAL A 139 -7.10 9.51 -18.99
C VAL A 139 -8.43 10.24 -18.85
N LYS A 140 -9.04 10.21 -17.65
CA LYS A 140 -10.33 10.85 -17.36
C LYS A 140 -10.20 12.26 -16.76
N ASP A 141 -8.99 12.79 -16.62
CA ASP A 141 -8.71 14.09 -15.98
C ASP A 141 -9.33 14.25 -14.57
N SER A 142 -9.48 13.16 -13.82
CA SER A 142 -10.08 13.20 -12.48
C SER A 142 -9.00 13.50 -11.41
N SER A 143 -8.81 14.77 -11.08
CA SER A 143 -7.78 15.24 -10.13
C SER A 143 -7.85 14.55 -8.77
N ASP A 144 -9.05 14.47 -8.18
CA ASP A 144 -9.24 13.99 -6.81
C ASP A 144 -8.97 12.49 -6.68
N SER A 145 -9.32 11.73 -7.73
CA SER A 145 -9.02 10.29 -7.79
C SER A 145 -7.54 10.02 -8.02
N LEU A 146 -6.88 10.84 -8.83
CA LEU A 146 -5.45 10.72 -9.09
C LEU A 146 -4.62 10.98 -7.83
N GLU A 147 -5.00 11.99 -7.03
CA GLU A 147 -4.32 12.30 -5.77
C GLU A 147 -4.40 11.13 -4.78
N TYR A 148 -5.58 10.52 -4.65
CA TYR A 148 -5.77 9.33 -3.82
C TYR A 148 -4.89 8.14 -4.28
N PHE A 149 -4.83 7.87 -5.59
CA PHE A 149 -4.01 6.77 -6.10
C PHE A 149 -2.51 7.06 -5.98
N ARG A 150 -2.10 8.33 -6.11
CA ARG A 150 -0.72 8.77 -5.88
C ARG A 150 -0.29 8.54 -4.44
N GLU A 151 -1.11 8.94 -3.47
CA GLU A 151 -0.85 8.69 -2.05
C GLU A 151 -0.79 7.19 -1.75
N THR A 152 -1.75 6.43 -2.27
CA THR A 152 -1.79 4.97 -2.11
C THR A 152 -0.52 4.31 -2.67
N TYR A 153 -0.10 4.70 -3.87
CA TYR A 153 1.14 4.20 -4.46
C TYR A 153 2.39 4.60 -3.65
N GLN A 154 2.49 5.85 -3.18
CA GLN A 154 3.62 6.29 -2.35
C GLN A 154 3.80 5.43 -1.10
N ASN A 155 2.69 5.07 -0.44
CA ASN A 155 2.71 4.20 0.73
C ASN A 155 3.28 2.81 0.40
N TYR A 156 2.81 2.20 -0.69
CA TYR A 156 3.34 0.90 -1.13
C TYR A 156 4.81 0.99 -1.55
N ARG A 157 5.17 2.01 -2.33
CA ARG A 157 6.52 2.25 -2.83
C ARG A 157 7.53 2.39 -1.68
N PHE A 158 7.18 3.15 -0.65
CA PHE A 158 8.05 3.33 0.52
C PHE A 158 8.37 2.01 1.23
N VAL A 159 7.33 1.19 1.44
CA VAL A 159 7.46 -0.14 2.04
C VAL A 159 8.31 -1.06 1.16
N TRP A 160 8.06 -1.05 -0.14
CA TRP A 160 8.76 -1.91 -1.11
C TRP A 160 10.24 -1.60 -1.26
N ILE A 161 10.57 -0.33 -1.46
CA ILE A 161 11.97 0.13 -1.55
C ILE A 161 12.74 -0.22 -0.28
N SER A 162 12.10 -0.10 0.89
CA SER A 162 12.72 -0.45 2.17
C SER A 162 13.01 -1.95 2.29
N ARG A 163 12.12 -2.81 1.77
CA ARG A 163 12.31 -4.27 1.79
C ARG A 163 13.35 -4.74 0.77
N MET A 164 13.30 -4.19 -0.44
CA MET A 164 14.25 -4.54 -1.50
C MET A 164 15.70 -4.17 -1.14
N ARG A 165 15.92 -3.12 -0.33
CA ARG A 165 17.25 -2.72 0.15
C ARG A 165 18.07 -3.85 0.77
N GLN A 166 17.40 -4.83 1.39
CA GLN A 166 18.08 -5.92 2.08
C GLN A 166 18.69 -6.95 1.12
N TYR A 167 18.32 -6.91 -0.16
CA TYR A 167 18.59 -7.98 -1.13
C TYR A 167 19.09 -7.49 -2.50
N ILE A 168 19.04 -6.19 -2.76
CA ILE A 168 19.46 -5.57 -4.04
C ILE A 168 20.98 -5.55 -4.20
N GLY A 169 21.44 -5.95 -5.38
CA GLY A 169 22.82 -5.76 -5.83
C GLY A 169 23.08 -4.34 -6.38
N ASP A 170 22.10 -3.72 -7.03
CA ASP A 170 22.20 -2.37 -7.62
C ASP A 170 21.74 -1.27 -6.64
N GLN A 171 22.65 -0.90 -5.73
CA GLN A 171 22.36 0.12 -4.72
C GLN A 171 22.17 1.53 -5.31
N GLU A 172 22.77 1.83 -6.46
CA GLU A 172 22.70 3.17 -7.07
C GLU A 172 21.29 3.45 -7.62
N ARG A 173 20.68 2.50 -8.33
CA ARG A 173 19.27 2.61 -8.77
C ARG A 173 18.31 2.66 -7.60
N LEU A 174 18.58 1.91 -6.53
CA LEU A 174 17.74 1.99 -5.35
C LEU A 174 17.80 3.37 -4.66
N ILE A 175 18.98 4.00 -4.62
CA ILE A 175 19.15 5.34 -4.07
C ILE A 175 18.40 6.39 -4.91
N SER A 176 18.38 6.23 -6.25
CA SER A 176 17.61 7.14 -7.11
C SER A 176 16.11 7.02 -6.84
N LEU A 177 15.61 5.79 -6.66
CA LEU A 177 14.22 5.55 -6.25
C LEU A 177 13.92 6.05 -4.83
N GLN A 178 14.88 6.11 -3.91
CA GLN A 178 14.57 6.63 -2.56
C GLN A 178 14.33 8.13 -2.48
N LYS A 179 14.77 8.89 -3.48
CA LYS A 179 14.60 10.34 -3.45
C LYS A 179 13.11 10.67 -3.48
N PRO A 180 12.64 11.58 -2.61
CA PRO A 180 11.29 12.10 -2.72
C PRO A 180 11.10 12.66 -4.13
N ILE A 181 10.00 12.29 -4.76
CA ILE A 181 9.63 12.78 -6.07
C ILE A 181 8.78 14.02 -5.81
N ASP A 182 9.36 15.19 -6.06
CA ASP A 182 8.71 16.51 -5.97
C ASP A 182 7.77 16.75 -7.16
#